data_AF-A0A1I2LSL2-F1
#
_entry.id   AF-A0A1I2LSL2-F1
#
_cell.length_a   1.000
_cell.length_b   1.000
_cell.length_c   1.000
_cell.angle_alpha   90.00
_cell.angle_beta   90.00
_cell.angle_gamma   90.00
#
_symmetry.space_group_name_H-M   'P 1'
#
loop_
_entity.id
_entity.type
_entity.pdbx_description
1 polymer ?
#
loop_
_entity_poly.entity_id
_entity_poly.type
_entity_poly.pdbx_seq_one_letter_code
_entity_poly.pdbx_strand_id
1 'polypeptide(L)'
;MKKYFLLLILMPFLFASCVDENESLQTSCNYTDFKYYNGSEDYLGELSGNYVLLACDTTYTDDEIQNFISTLSDFDQDYNYTIYAQPSYKYKEIPLKLNSSKSCEEITTIISAIQERSLVSYVHYTIQSDNCQNLIWEPIGNRCVNSYSSLFYVKVMDETDLTALKRVIAETNTELVKQNEFMEKWFTLRATKHSKGDALKMANHFFETGLFESSEPDITKYPVE
;
A
#
# COMPACT_ATOMS: atom_id res chain seq x y z
N MET A 1 -45.47 -63.57 -23.28
CA MET A 1 -45.03 -62.53 -22.32
C MET A 1 -44.00 -61.64 -23.00
N LYS A 2 -44.20 -60.32 -22.87
CA LYS A 2 -43.53 -59.23 -23.59
C LYS A 2 -42.01 -59.19 -23.38
N LYS A 3 -41.27 -58.73 -24.39
CA LYS A 3 -40.62 -57.40 -24.38
C LYS A 3 -39.91 -57.12 -25.72
N TYR A 4 -40.28 -55.99 -26.32
CA TYR A 4 -39.62 -55.39 -27.49
C TYR A 4 -38.31 -54.74 -27.05
N PHE A 5 -37.24 -54.93 -27.83
CA PHE A 5 -35.95 -54.28 -27.62
C PHE A 5 -35.93 -52.96 -28.40
N LEU A 6 -35.92 -51.84 -27.69
CA LEU A 6 -35.76 -50.50 -28.25
C LEU A 6 -34.25 -50.22 -28.34
N LEU A 7 -33.73 -50.06 -29.56
CA LEU A 7 -32.33 -49.70 -29.82
C LEU A 7 -32.21 -48.16 -29.79
N LEU A 8 -31.64 -47.59 -28.72
CA LEU A 8 -31.30 -46.16 -28.67
C LEU A 8 -29.92 -45.94 -29.32
N ILE A 9 -29.91 -45.11 -30.37
CA ILE A 9 -28.70 -44.61 -31.02
C ILE A 9 -28.17 -43.44 -30.17
N LEU A 10 -26.98 -43.57 -29.61
CA LEU A 10 -26.24 -42.50 -28.93
C LEU A 10 -25.47 -41.69 -29.98
N MET A 11 -25.87 -40.43 -30.16
CA MET A 11 -25.20 -39.43 -30.98
C MET A 11 -24.17 -38.68 -30.12
N PRO A 12 -22.90 -38.58 -30.50
CA PRO A 12 -21.93 -37.80 -29.74
C PRO A 12 -22.15 -36.31 -29.99
N PHE A 13 -22.56 -35.58 -28.95
CA PHE A 13 -22.52 -34.11 -28.93
C PHE A 13 -21.05 -33.68 -28.88
N LEU A 14 -20.54 -33.16 -30.00
CA LEU A 14 -19.33 -32.37 -30.04
C LEU A 14 -19.62 -31.04 -29.34
N PHE A 15 -19.22 -30.90 -28.08
CA PHE A 15 -19.12 -29.59 -27.44
C PHE A 15 -17.87 -28.91 -28.01
N ALA A 16 -18.07 -28.12 -29.07
CA ALA A 16 -17.15 -27.03 -29.39
C ALA A 16 -17.35 -25.96 -28.31
N SER A 17 -16.54 -26.03 -27.25
CA SER A 17 -16.39 -24.92 -26.31
C SER A 17 -15.55 -23.86 -27.00
N CYS A 18 -16.19 -22.81 -27.48
CA CYS A 18 -15.50 -21.56 -27.78
C CYS A 18 -14.87 -21.07 -26.47
N VAL A 19 -13.54 -21.06 -26.42
CA VAL A 19 -12.81 -20.31 -25.41
C VAL A 19 -12.87 -18.86 -25.89
N ASP A 20 -13.65 -18.03 -25.20
CA ASP A 20 -13.63 -16.59 -25.42
C ASP A 20 -12.26 -16.06 -24.99
N GLU A 21 -11.39 -15.79 -25.96
CA GLU A 21 -10.15 -15.04 -25.81
C GLU A 21 -10.48 -13.56 -25.56
N ASN A 22 -11.03 -13.24 -24.38
CA ASN A 22 -11.06 -11.87 -23.88
C ASN A 22 -11.31 -11.80 -22.37
N GLU A 23 -10.45 -12.47 -21.57
CA GLU A 23 -10.26 -12.04 -20.19
C GLU A 23 -9.44 -10.74 -20.23
N SER A 24 -10.14 -9.60 -20.38
CA SER A 24 -9.55 -8.33 -19.97
C SER A 24 -9.17 -8.48 -18.50
N LEU A 25 -7.88 -8.37 -18.18
CA LEU A 25 -7.39 -8.22 -16.81
C LEU A 25 -8.06 -6.98 -16.21
N GLN A 26 -9.22 -7.18 -15.58
CA GLN A 26 -9.93 -6.14 -14.87
C GLN A 26 -9.21 -5.99 -13.54
N THR A 27 -8.24 -5.08 -13.49
CA THR A 27 -7.50 -4.77 -12.26
C THR A 27 -8.50 -4.33 -11.19
N SER A 28 -8.65 -5.11 -10.12
CA SER A 28 -9.52 -4.77 -9.00
C SER A 28 -8.90 -3.66 -8.13
N CYS A 29 -9.74 -2.77 -7.60
CA CYS A 29 -9.33 -1.79 -6.59
C CYS A 29 -8.64 -2.47 -5.40
N ASN A 30 -7.43 -2.03 -5.06
CA ASN A 30 -6.63 -2.55 -3.94
C ASN A 30 -6.47 -1.56 -2.78
N TYR A 31 -7.30 -0.52 -2.74
CA TYR A 31 -7.32 0.45 -1.65
C TYR A 31 -7.87 -0.19 -0.36
N THR A 32 -7.19 0.06 0.76
CA THR A 32 -7.63 -0.34 2.09
C THR A 32 -7.94 0.94 2.86
N ASP A 33 -9.18 1.08 3.30
CA ASP A 33 -9.73 2.29 3.90
C ASP A 33 -9.76 2.23 5.43
N PHE A 34 -9.11 1.22 6.03
CA PHE A 34 -9.06 1.04 7.47
C PHE A 34 -7.69 0.59 7.96
N LYS A 35 -7.41 0.87 9.23
CA LYS A 35 -6.34 0.25 10.02
C LYS A 35 -6.91 -0.28 11.33
N TYR A 36 -6.20 -1.14 12.03
CA TYR A 36 -6.54 -1.43 13.42
C TYR A 36 -5.99 -0.34 14.35
N TYR A 37 -6.80 0.09 15.32
CA TYR A 37 -6.42 1.02 16.39
C TYR A 37 -7.19 0.67 17.66
N ASN A 38 -6.50 0.59 18.79
CA ASN A 38 -7.10 0.23 20.09
C ASN A 38 -7.98 -1.04 20.04
N GLY A 39 -7.61 -2.03 19.22
CA GLY A 39 -8.29 -3.32 19.16
C GLY A 39 -9.48 -3.39 18.19
N SER A 40 -9.79 -2.33 17.46
CA SER A 40 -10.89 -2.29 16.49
C SER A 40 -10.47 -1.66 15.16
N GLU A 41 -11.25 -1.89 14.12
CA GLU A 41 -11.09 -1.19 12.85
C GLU A 41 -11.34 0.31 13.03
N ASP A 42 -10.47 1.12 12.45
CA ASP A 42 -10.45 2.56 12.45
C ASP A 42 -10.41 3.04 11.00
N TYR A 43 -11.45 3.77 10.59
CA TYR A 43 -11.61 4.23 9.22
C TYR A 43 -10.60 5.34 8.91
N LEU A 44 -9.79 5.11 7.88
CA LEU A 44 -8.73 6.02 7.45
C LEU A 44 -9.28 7.20 6.66
N GLY A 45 -10.38 7.00 5.92
CA GLY A 45 -10.97 8.02 5.07
C GLY A 45 -11.17 7.56 3.63
N GLU A 46 -11.74 8.46 2.83
CA GLU A 46 -11.99 8.20 1.41
C GLU A 46 -10.71 8.29 0.59
N LEU A 47 -10.59 7.44 -0.43
CA LEU A 47 -9.52 7.53 -1.42
C LEU A 47 -9.51 8.92 -2.08
N SER A 48 -8.33 9.51 -2.20
CA SER A 48 -8.12 10.68 -3.04
C SER A 48 -7.82 10.24 -4.47
N GLY A 49 -8.74 10.54 -5.39
CA GLY A 49 -8.58 10.26 -6.82
C GLY A 49 -7.55 11.13 -7.54
N ASN A 50 -6.90 12.08 -6.83
CA ASN A 50 -6.10 13.14 -7.45
C ASN A 50 -4.60 13.03 -7.16
N TYR A 51 -4.20 12.21 -6.18
CA TYR A 51 -2.80 12.13 -5.76
C TYR A 51 -2.38 10.69 -5.44
N VAL A 52 -1.09 10.42 -5.59
CA VAL A 52 -0.44 9.22 -5.04
C VAL A 52 0.80 9.66 -4.25
N LEU A 53 1.26 8.83 -3.33
CA LEU A 53 2.55 9.03 -2.67
C LEU A 53 3.60 8.15 -3.34
N LEU A 54 4.55 8.78 -4.04
CA LEU A 54 5.74 8.09 -4.56
C LEU A 54 6.83 8.10 -3.49
N ALA A 55 7.53 6.99 -3.31
CA ALA A 55 8.74 6.96 -2.50
C ALA A 55 9.93 6.37 -3.25
N CYS A 56 11.06 7.04 -3.15
CA CYS A 56 12.33 6.65 -3.78
C CYS A 56 13.41 6.46 -2.71
N ASP A 57 14.38 5.58 -2.96
CA ASP A 57 15.53 5.40 -2.05
C ASP A 57 16.35 6.68 -1.92
N THR A 58 16.78 7.02 -0.70
CA THR A 58 17.59 8.22 -0.42
C THR A 58 18.95 8.21 -1.10
N THR A 59 19.40 7.06 -1.60
CA THR A 59 20.58 6.93 -2.47
C THR A 59 20.44 7.62 -3.82
N TYR A 60 19.21 7.85 -4.32
CA TYR A 60 18.97 8.59 -5.55
C TYR A 60 18.95 10.10 -5.29
N THR A 61 19.59 10.86 -6.18
CA THR A 61 19.61 12.32 -6.17
C THR A 61 18.23 12.89 -6.55
N ASP A 62 17.99 14.16 -6.18
CA ASP A 62 16.74 14.83 -6.52
C ASP A 62 16.58 14.96 -8.05
N ASP A 63 17.67 15.24 -8.77
CA ASP A 63 17.67 15.32 -10.23
C ASP A 63 17.30 13.97 -10.88
N GLU A 64 17.81 12.84 -10.38
CA GLU A 64 17.43 11.50 -10.87
C GLU A 64 15.93 11.23 -10.67
N ILE A 65 15.40 11.60 -9.50
CA ILE A 65 13.98 11.45 -9.16
C ILE A 65 13.12 12.35 -10.05
N GLN A 66 13.49 13.61 -10.22
CA GLN A 66 12.76 14.57 -11.06
C GLN A 66 12.76 14.14 -12.53
N ASN A 67 13.91 13.70 -13.05
CA ASN A 67 14.02 13.15 -14.39
C ASN A 67 13.10 11.94 -14.57
N PHE A 68 13.05 11.03 -13.59
CA PHE A 68 12.12 9.91 -13.62
C PHE A 68 10.66 10.37 -13.65
N ILE A 69 10.26 11.27 -12.75
CA ILE A 69 8.89 11.78 -12.67
C ILE A 69 8.47 12.44 -13.99
N SER A 70 9.38 13.13 -14.67
CA SER A 70 9.13 13.75 -15.98
C SER A 70 8.73 12.77 -17.09
N THR A 71 9.00 11.47 -16.90
CA THR A 71 8.63 10.41 -17.85
C THR A 71 7.24 9.83 -17.61
N LEU A 72 6.59 10.19 -16.51
CA LEU A 72 5.32 9.59 -16.08
C LEU A 72 4.12 10.39 -16.60
N SER A 73 3.54 9.97 -17.73
CA SER A 73 2.45 10.69 -18.41
C SER A 73 1.13 10.79 -17.64
N ASP A 74 0.91 9.93 -16.65
CA ASP A 74 -0.30 9.94 -15.81
C ASP A 74 -0.32 11.09 -14.79
N PHE A 75 0.79 11.81 -14.63
CA PHE A 75 0.94 12.89 -13.65
C PHE A 75 0.94 14.27 -14.31
N ASP A 76 0.44 15.23 -13.56
CA ASP A 76 0.45 16.65 -13.90
C ASP A 76 1.90 17.16 -13.90
N GLN A 77 2.44 17.42 -15.10
CA GLN A 77 3.83 17.83 -15.28
C GLN A 77 4.08 19.28 -14.86
N ASP A 78 3.03 20.08 -14.69
CA ASP A 78 3.11 21.47 -14.23
C ASP A 78 2.95 21.56 -12.70
N TYR A 79 2.69 20.45 -12.02
CA TYR A 79 2.54 20.40 -10.58
C TYR A 79 3.89 20.54 -9.87
N ASN A 80 4.01 21.58 -9.04
CA ASN A 80 5.20 21.85 -8.24
C ASN A 80 5.21 20.99 -6.97
N TYR A 81 5.71 19.76 -7.06
CA TYR A 81 5.83 18.85 -5.92
C TYR A 81 7.05 19.17 -5.03
N THR A 82 6.97 18.76 -3.77
CA THR A 82 8.09 18.79 -2.82
C THR A 82 8.65 17.38 -2.62
N ILE A 83 9.98 17.26 -2.58
CA ILE A 83 10.68 16.02 -2.24
C ILE A 83 10.98 16.03 -0.74
N TYR A 84 10.24 15.26 0.04
CA TYR A 84 10.41 15.18 1.49
C TYR A 84 11.48 14.14 1.85
N ALA A 85 12.55 14.57 2.50
CA ALA A 85 13.60 13.70 3.03
C ALA A 85 13.74 13.89 4.54
N GLN A 86 13.59 12.82 5.31
CA GLN A 86 13.81 12.86 6.76
C GLN A 86 15.15 12.21 7.13
N PRO A 87 15.97 12.78 8.03
CA PRO A 87 17.34 12.32 8.29
C PRO A 87 17.50 10.84 8.64
N SER A 88 16.51 10.24 9.31
CA SER A 88 16.54 8.84 9.78
C SER A 88 15.65 7.91 8.97
N TYR A 89 14.97 8.44 7.94
CA TYR A 89 14.10 7.64 7.09
C TYR A 89 14.80 7.29 5.79
N LYS A 90 14.61 6.04 5.33
CA LYS A 90 15.37 5.48 4.20
C LYS A 90 14.93 6.04 2.84
N TYR A 91 13.72 6.60 2.79
CA TYR A 91 13.07 6.99 1.56
C TYR A 91 12.79 8.49 1.51
N LYS A 92 12.84 9.03 0.31
CA LYS A 92 12.30 10.35 -0.03
C LYS A 92 10.87 10.16 -0.49
N GLU A 93 9.95 10.94 0.05
CA GLU A 93 8.52 10.84 -0.23
C GLU A 93 8.07 12.05 -1.04
N ILE A 94 7.29 11.81 -2.08
CA ILE A 94 6.85 12.84 -3.03
C ILE A 94 5.34 12.65 -3.26
N PRO A 95 4.47 13.55 -2.76
CA PRO A 95 3.08 13.55 -3.17
C PRO A 95 3.01 14.01 -4.63
N LEU A 96 2.52 13.16 -5.52
CA LEU A 96 2.39 13.47 -6.94
C LEU A 96 0.93 13.64 -7.32
N LYS A 97 0.65 14.68 -8.10
CA LYS A 97 -0.68 14.98 -8.61
C LYS A 97 -0.92 14.27 -9.94
N LEU A 98 -2.05 13.59 -10.04
CA LEU A 98 -2.50 12.96 -11.27
C LEU A 98 -2.98 14.03 -12.27
N ASN A 99 -2.78 13.79 -13.57
CA ASN A 99 -3.17 14.73 -14.63
C ASN A 99 -4.69 14.98 -14.72
N SER A 100 -5.48 14.08 -14.13
CA SER A 100 -6.93 14.10 -14.03
C SER A 100 -7.33 13.18 -12.87
N SER A 101 -8.51 13.41 -12.30
CA SER A 101 -9.02 12.52 -11.25
C SER A 101 -9.23 11.10 -11.79
N LYS A 102 -8.81 10.09 -11.02
CA LYS A 102 -8.82 8.67 -11.39
C LYS A 102 -9.68 7.85 -10.43
N SER A 103 -10.30 6.80 -10.95
CA SER A 103 -10.92 5.73 -10.16
C SER A 103 -9.88 4.92 -9.38
N CYS A 104 -10.34 4.11 -8.42
CA CYS A 104 -9.43 3.27 -7.66
C CYS A 104 -8.70 2.25 -8.54
N GLU A 105 -9.38 1.66 -9.52
CA GLU A 105 -8.84 0.67 -10.46
C GLU A 105 -7.76 1.28 -11.36
N GLU A 106 -7.97 2.51 -11.83
CA GLU A 106 -6.97 3.27 -12.58
C GLU A 106 -5.74 3.57 -11.72
N ILE A 107 -5.93 4.04 -10.47
CA ILE A 107 -4.81 4.28 -9.55
C ILE A 107 -4.07 2.99 -9.23
N THR A 108 -4.78 1.87 -9.03
CA THR A 108 -4.18 0.55 -8.79
C THR A 108 -3.27 0.15 -9.95
N THR A 109 -3.71 0.42 -11.18
CA THR A 109 -2.95 0.13 -12.39
C THR A 109 -1.71 1.02 -12.50
N ILE A 110 -1.85 2.32 -12.22
CA ILE A 110 -0.74 3.28 -12.19
C ILE A 110 0.32 2.88 -11.15
N ILE A 111 -0.10 2.60 -9.92
CA ILE A 111 0.77 2.14 -8.83
C ILE A 111 1.56 0.90 -9.27
N SER A 112 0.86 -0.10 -9.82
CA SER A 112 1.47 -1.37 -10.24
C SER A 112 2.51 -1.17 -11.35
N ALA A 113 2.25 -0.28 -12.31
CA ALA A 113 3.19 0.03 -13.39
C ALA A 113 4.45 0.76 -12.90
N ILE A 114 4.32 1.64 -11.91
CA ILE A 114 5.43 2.46 -11.38
C ILE A 114 6.29 1.67 -10.40
N GLN A 115 5.68 0.83 -9.58
CA GLN A 115 6.36 0.10 -8.49
C GLN A 115 7.43 -0.89 -8.99
N GLU A 116 7.35 -1.32 -10.24
CA GLU A 116 8.37 -2.19 -10.88
C GLU A 116 9.68 -1.46 -11.22
N ARG A 117 9.72 -0.13 -11.10
CA ARG A 117 10.92 0.67 -11.42
C ARG A 117 11.94 0.57 -10.29
N SER A 118 13.21 0.34 -10.64
CA SER A 118 14.27 0.06 -9.65
C SER A 118 14.48 1.16 -8.62
N LEU A 119 14.25 2.43 -9.00
CA LEU A 119 14.38 3.58 -8.10
C LEU A 119 13.22 3.76 -7.13
N VAL A 120 12.08 3.12 -7.42
CA VAL A 120 10.85 3.22 -6.66
C VAL A 120 10.88 2.19 -5.54
N SER A 121 10.70 2.67 -4.32
CA SER A 121 10.62 1.83 -3.13
C SER A 121 9.18 1.38 -2.87
N TYR A 122 8.22 2.28 -3.03
CA TYR A 122 6.79 2.02 -3.02
C TYR A 122 6.03 3.16 -3.69
N VAL A 123 4.79 2.87 -4.06
CA VAL A 123 3.79 3.89 -4.38
C VAL A 123 2.52 3.56 -3.60
N HIS A 124 2.00 4.51 -2.85
CA HIS A 124 0.81 4.31 -2.02
C HIS A 124 -0.34 5.20 -2.47
N TYR A 125 -1.55 4.73 -2.17
CA TYR A 125 -2.75 5.55 -2.26
C TYR A 125 -2.64 6.76 -1.34
N THR A 126 -3.36 7.82 -1.67
CA THR A 126 -3.56 8.95 -0.78
C THR A 126 -5.02 9.01 -0.33
N ILE A 127 -5.23 9.57 0.85
CA ILE A 127 -6.50 9.63 1.53
C ILE A 127 -6.90 11.11 1.61
N GLN A 128 -8.16 11.41 1.33
CA GLN A 128 -8.69 12.77 1.43
C GLN A 128 -8.56 13.29 2.87
N SER A 129 -8.11 14.53 3.02
CA SER A 129 -7.95 15.16 4.34
C SER A 129 -8.13 16.68 4.25
N ASP A 130 -9.11 17.20 4.98
CA ASP A 130 -9.25 18.65 5.17
C ASP A 130 -8.34 19.18 6.30
N ASN A 131 -7.66 18.27 7.01
CA ASN A 131 -6.78 18.63 8.12
C ASN A 131 -5.35 18.82 7.63
N CYS A 132 -4.96 20.09 7.45
CA CYS A 132 -3.59 20.50 7.15
C CYS A 132 -2.78 20.98 8.36
N GLN A 133 -2.99 20.41 9.54
CA GLN A 133 -2.21 20.73 10.73
C GLN A 133 -1.17 19.64 11.03
N ASN A 134 0.00 20.04 11.51
CA ASN A 134 0.99 19.13 12.08
C ASN A 134 0.59 18.68 13.51
N LEU A 135 1.44 17.87 14.15
CA LEU A 135 1.19 17.32 15.49
C LEU A 135 1.13 18.38 16.61
N ILE A 136 1.57 19.61 16.35
CA ILE A 136 1.49 20.74 17.27
C ILE A 136 0.46 21.79 16.82
N TRP A 137 -0.47 21.40 15.94
CA TRP A 137 -1.60 22.20 15.45
C TRP A 137 -1.24 23.37 14.55
N GLU A 138 -0.01 23.43 14.04
CA GLU A 138 0.39 24.47 13.09
C GLU A 138 0.01 24.07 11.66
N PRO A 139 -0.48 25.02 10.85
CA PRO A 139 -0.81 24.76 9.45
C PRO A 139 0.47 24.47 8.65
N ILE A 140 0.44 23.38 7.87
CA ILE A 140 1.51 22.99 6.94
C ILE A 140 1.16 23.25 5.46
N GLY A 141 -0.06 23.73 5.21
CA GLY A 141 -0.62 24.05 3.89
C GLY A 141 -2.11 24.37 4.01
N ASN A 142 -2.78 24.70 2.91
CA ASN A 142 -4.23 24.88 2.84
C ASN A 142 -4.96 23.63 2.34
N ARG A 143 -4.28 22.74 1.60
CA ARG A 143 -4.80 21.45 1.12
C ARG A 143 -3.81 20.33 1.36
N CYS A 144 -4.30 19.20 1.85
CA CYS A 144 -3.45 18.08 2.23
C CYS A 144 -4.08 16.76 1.83
N VAL A 145 -3.24 15.75 1.77
CA VAL A 145 -3.65 14.36 1.75
C VAL A 145 -2.92 13.62 2.86
N ASN A 146 -3.56 12.59 3.39
CA ASN A 146 -2.86 11.61 4.22
C ASN A 146 -2.40 10.44 3.34
N SER A 147 -1.40 9.72 3.80
CA SER A 147 -1.00 8.43 3.26
C SER A 147 -0.30 7.66 4.39
N TYR A 148 0.54 6.69 4.05
CA TYR A 148 1.33 5.94 5.02
C TYR A 148 2.74 5.71 4.47
N SER A 149 3.72 5.70 5.36
CA SER A 149 5.10 5.41 5.01
C SER A 149 5.31 3.90 4.84
N SER A 150 6.56 3.47 4.66
CA SER A 150 6.93 2.05 4.71
C SER A 150 6.99 1.49 6.13
N LEU A 151 6.87 2.34 7.16
CA LEU A 151 7.00 1.96 8.55
C LEU A 151 5.66 1.54 9.15
N PHE A 152 5.75 0.63 10.10
CA PHE A 152 4.66 0.29 11.01
C PHE A 152 5.22 -0.08 12.39
N TYR A 153 4.37 0.01 13.40
CA TYR A 153 4.75 -0.13 14.80
C TYR A 153 4.02 -1.30 15.42
N VAL A 154 4.76 -2.21 16.05
CA VAL A 154 4.20 -3.40 16.70
C VAL A 154 4.51 -3.36 18.18
N LYS A 155 3.47 -3.54 19.00
CA LYS A 155 3.59 -3.69 20.45
C LYS A 155 3.52 -5.17 20.82
N VAL A 156 4.62 -5.73 21.33
CA VAL A 156 4.65 -7.12 21.79
C VAL A 156 4.01 -7.27 23.18
N MET A 157 3.58 -8.50 23.51
CA MET A 157 3.05 -8.80 24.84
C MET A 157 4.14 -8.77 25.93
N ASP A 158 5.33 -9.27 25.60
CA ASP A 158 6.51 -9.39 26.47
C ASP A 158 7.77 -9.09 25.65
N GLU A 159 8.49 -8.03 26.01
CA GLU A 159 9.71 -7.57 25.36
C GLU A 159 10.89 -8.54 25.53
N THR A 160 10.81 -9.48 26.48
CA THR A 160 11.84 -10.49 26.74
C THR A 160 11.67 -11.75 25.89
N ASP A 161 10.48 -11.98 25.32
CA ASP A 161 10.19 -13.07 24.37
C ASP A 161 9.77 -12.55 22.99
N LEU A 162 10.77 -12.39 22.12
CA LEU A 162 10.57 -11.93 20.74
C LEU A 162 10.38 -13.08 19.74
N THR A 163 10.07 -14.30 20.20
CA THR A 163 9.95 -15.47 19.33
C THR A 163 8.83 -15.30 18.29
N ALA A 164 7.65 -14.86 18.74
CA ALA A 164 6.53 -14.58 17.85
C ALA A 164 6.85 -13.46 16.86
N LEU A 165 7.44 -12.36 17.33
CA LEU A 165 7.84 -11.23 16.50
C LEU A 165 8.80 -11.67 15.38
N LYS A 166 9.90 -12.35 15.73
CA LYS A 166 10.90 -12.83 14.76
C LYS A 166 10.31 -13.80 13.74
N ARG A 167 9.38 -14.66 14.18
CA ARG A 167 8.69 -15.60 13.29
C ARG A 167 7.83 -14.85 12.26
N VAL A 168 6.96 -13.93 12.70
CA VAL A 168 6.07 -13.20 11.77
C VAL A 168 6.87 -12.28 10.84
N ILE A 169 7.96 -11.68 11.32
CA ILE A 169 8.92 -10.93 10.49
C ILE A 169 9.46 -11.80 9.35
N ALA A 170 9.96 -13.00 9.67
CA ALA A 170 10.48 -13.92 8.67
C ALA A 170 9.39 -14.42 7.72
N GLU A 171 8.19 -14.71 8.23
CA GLU A 171 7.03 -15.15 7.44
C GLU A 171 6.56 -14.07 6.46
N THR A 172 6.63 -12.80 6.83
CA THR A 172 6.17 -11.65 6.02
C THR A 172 7.26 -10.97 5.21
N ASN A 173 8.51 -11.36 5.44
CA ASN A 173 9.72 -10.73 4.90
C ASN A 173 9.74 -9.20 5.14
N THR A 174 9.36 -8.79 6.36
CA THR A 174 9.48 -7.41 6.83
C THR A 174 10.84 -7.19 7.49
N GLU A 175 11.26 -5.93 7.64
CA GLU A 175 12.53 -5.56 8.25
C GLU A 175 12.30 -5.05 9.68
N LEU A 176 13.04 -5.58 10.66
CA LEU A 176 13.10 -4.97 11.99
C LEU A 176 14.02 -3.75 11.96
N VAL A 177 13.46 -2.55 12.15
CA VAL A 177 14.23 -1.29 12.09
C VAL A 177 14.89 -1.00 13.43
N LYS A 178 14.08 -0.95 14.51
CA LYS A 178 14.57 -0.70 15.87
C LYS A 178 13.53 -1.05 16.92
N GLN A 179 13.99 -1.20 18.16
CA GLN A 179 13.15 -1.14 19.35
C GLN A 179 13.07 0.32 19.84
N ASN A 180 11.93 0.73 20.38
CA ASN A 180 11.78 2.04 21.00
C ASN A 180 12.47 2.05 22.37
N GLU A 181 13.45 2.94 22.55
CA GLU A 181 14.28 3.04 23.77
C GLU A 181 13.50 3.50 25.01
N PHE A 182 12.36 4.17 24.84
CA PHE A 182 11.53 4.68 25.94
C PHE A 182 10.29 3.82 26.19
N MET A 183 9.96 2.94 25.25
CA MET A 183 8.77 2.09 25.29
C MET A 183 9.18 0.68 24.85
N GLU A 184 9.77 -0.08 25.77
CA GLU A 184 10.48 -1.33 25.46
C GLU A 184 9.64 -2.39 24.73
N LYS A 185 8.32 -2.36 24.87
CA LYS A 185 7.39 -3.25 24.14
C LYS A 185 7.15 -2.86 22.68
N TRP A 186 7.56 -1.68 22.25
CA TRP A 186 7.29 -1.16 20.91
C TRP A 186 8.48 -1.33 19.99
N PHE A 187 8.20 -1.89 18.81
CA PHE A 187 9.17 -2.15 17.75
C PHE A 187 8.72 -1.45 16.48
N THR A 188 9.66 -0.77 15.83
CA THR A 188 9.47 -0.22 14.49
C THR A 188 9.90 -1.26 13.47
N LEU A 189 9.00 -1.55 12.54
CA LEU A 189 9.21 -2.44 11.41
C LEU A 189 9.04 -1.68 10.11
N ARG A 190 9.54 -2.27 9.02
CA ARG A 190 9.44 -1.71 7.68
C ARG A 190 8.99 -2.76 6.69
N ALA A 191 7.94 -2.44 5.93
CA ALA A 191 7.60 -3.16 4.71
C ALA A 191 8.53 -2.74 3.58
N THR A 192 9.00 -3.69 2.81
CA THR A 192 9.84 -3.47 1.62
C THR A 192 9.12 -4.02 0.40
N LYS A 193 9.63 -3.74 -0.80
CA LYS A 193 9.14 -4.35 -2.05
C LYS A 193 9.18 -5.89 -2.07
N HIS A 194 9.90 -6.51 -1.14
CA HIS A 194 9.97 -7.97 -1.02
C HIS A 194 9.08 -8.52 0.11
N SER A 195 8.43 -7.65 0.88
CA SER A 195 7.46 -8.04 1.90
C SER A 195 6.17 -8.56 1.26
N LYS A 196 5.37 -9.32 2.01
CA LYS A 196 4.09 -9.87 1.52
C LYS A 196 2.98 -8.83 1.29
N GLY A 197 3.24 -7.56 1.64
CA GLY A 197 2.37 -6.43 1.39
C GLY A 197 3.04 -5.12 1.79
N ASP A 198 2.35 -4.01 1.56
CA ASP A 198 2.78 -2.69 2.02
C ASP A 198 2.64 -2.54 3.55
N ALA A 199 3.09 -1.40 4.09
CA ALA A 199 3.11 -1.20 5.53
C ALA A 199 1.72 -1.25 6.17
N LEU A 200 0.68 -0.77 5.48
CA LEU A 200 -0.71 -0.84 5.96
C LEU A 200 -1.19 -2.28 6.05
N LYS A 201 -1.00 -3.06 4.98
CA LYS A 201 -1.35 -4.49 4.97
C LYS A 201 -0.57 -5.28 6.00
N MET A 202 0.73 -4.98 6.17
CA MET A 202 1.55 -5.65 7.18
C MET A 202 1.14 -5.26 8.60
N ALA A 203 0.81 -3.99 8.86
CA ALA A 203 0.31 -3.57 10.16
C ALA A 203 -0.98 -4.32 10.53
N ASN A 204 -1.96 -4.36 9.62
CA ASN A 204 -3.21 -5.08 9.83
C ASN A 204 -2.97 -6.58 10.00
N HIS A 205 -2.16 -7.20 9.14
CA HIS A 205 -1.83 -8.63 9.24
C HIS A 205 -1.20 -8.99 10.59
N PHE A 206 -0.25 -8.20 11.08
CA PHE A 206 0.37 -8.42 12.38
C PHE A 206 -0.70 -8.36 13.49
N PHE A 207 -1.59 -7.38 13.48
CA PHE A 207 -2.70 -7.30 14.45
C PHE A 207 -3.61 -8.54 14.37
N GLU A 208 -4.03 -8.92 13.16
CA GLU A 208 -4.92 -10.06 12.91
C GLU A 208 -4.35 -11.41 13.36
N THR A 209 -3.03 -11.54 13.52
CA THR A 209 -2.43 -12.78 14.07
C THR A 209 -2.86 -13.05 15.51
N GLY A 210 -3.27 -12.02 16.26
CA GLY A 210 -3.57 -12.12 17.70
C GLY A 210 -2.34 -12.36 18.59
N LEU A 211 -1.13 -12.25 18.04
CA LEU A 211 0.13 -12.49 18.77
C LEU A 211 0.73 -11.23 19.40
N PHE A 212 0.21 -10.06 19.04
CA PHE A 212 0.72 -8.75 19.44
C PHE A 212 -0.40 -7.95 20.12
N GLU A 213 -0.02 -7.05 21.02
CA GLU A 213 -0.97 -6.20 21.75
C GLU A 213 -1.57 -5.11 20.85
N SER A 214 -0.75 -4.55 19.96
CA SER A 214 -1.17 -3.61 18.92
C SER A 214 -0.23 -3.69 17.72
N SER A 215 -0.72 -3.29 16.55
CA SER A 215 0.07 -3.11 15.34
C SER A 215 -0.56 -2.03 14.46
N GLU A 216 0.19 -0.98 14.15
CA GLU A 216 -0.35 0.24 13.53
C GLU A 216 0.58 0.78 12.44
N PRO A 217 0.06 1.21 11.27
CA PRO A 217 0.86 1.84 10.24
C PRO A 217 1.30 3.26 10.64
N ASP A 218 2.43 3.69 10.09
CA ASP A 218 2.89 5.07 10.20
C ASP A 218 2.15 5.98 9.21
N ILE A 219 1.09 6.64 9.67
CA ILE A 219 0.29 7.57 8.87
C ILE A 219 1.04 8.89 8.70
N THR A 220 1.20 9.31 7.46
CA THR A 220 1.88 10.55 7.08
C THR A 220 0.92 11.53 6.42
N LYS A 221 1.29 12.81 6.40
CA LYS A 221 0.47 13.90 5.88
C LYS A 221 1.33 14.85 5.05
N TYR A 222 0.82 15.24 3.90
CA TYR A 222 1.53 16.12 2.98
C TYR A 222 0.63 17.25 2.48
N PRO A 223 1.13 18.50 2.42
CA PRO A 223 0.49 19.55 1.65
C PRO A 223 0.61 19.25 0.15
N VAL A 224 -0.41 19.63 -0.62
CA VAL A 224 -0.54 19.27 -2.05
C VAL A 224 -0.88 20.45 -2.97
N GLU A 225 -0.26 21.60 -2.70
CA GLU A 225 -0.49 22.87 -3.39
C GLU A 225 0.79 23.67 -3.61
#